data_AF-A0A2V5NHK4-F1
#
_entry.id   AF-A0A2V5NHK4-F1
#
_cell.length_a   1.000
_cell.length_b   1.000
_cell.length_c   1.000
_cell.angle_alpha   90.00
_cell.angle_beta   90.00
_cell.angle_gamma   90.00
#
_symmetry.space_group_name_H-M   'P 1'
#
loop_
_entity.id
_entity.type
_entity.pdbx_description
1 polymer ?
#
loop_
_entity_poly.entity_id
_entity_poly.type
_entity_poly.pdbx_seq_one_letter_code
_entity_poly.pdbx_strand_id
1 'polypeptide(L)'
;MHESGINPRHIEEFRDELAGAHHITIDQFLQNRSNFERVGKLAIAATLLPFERDSIFPMLKPWKTHPDVTRQVAEGWYGYFAKQLNLSASDWGRGLLTIVTYNYDRSLEHYLFTILKSTCDKSPEECWKIFRGIPIVHVYGELGPYQPFGDGLPYGPPLDLITAREAANNIRIMHEAKDEEFISQAKQAIRDAEVICFLGFGYHRENLAPLSIQSGMPRKKVIGTALGLTEPEKTRLNLQAYVDEIHDFTILRLLRDTDILG
;
A
#
# COMPACT_ATOMS: atom_id res chain seq x y z
N MET A 1 19.70 17.41 8.36
CA MET A 1 18.61 17.81 9.29
C MET A 1 18.50 19.32 9.47
N HIS A 2 19.58 20.10 9.60
CA HIS A 2 19.50 21.57 9.67
C HIS A 2 18.83 22.25 8.46
N GLU A 3 18.98 21.66 7.27
CA GLU A 3 18.40 22.20 6.04
C GLU A 3 16.87 22.06 5.99
N SER A 4 16.27 21.17 6.79
CA SER A 4 14.83 20.84 6.72
C SER A 4 13.90 21.99 7.06
N GLY A 5 14.42 23.09 7.62
CA GLY A 5 13.64 24.23 8.08
C GLY A 5 12.69 23.85 9.22
N ILE A 6 12.96 22.73 9.90
CA ILE A 6 12.32 22.31 11.15
C ILE A 6 13.35 22.52 12.26
N ASN A 7 12.91 23.13 13.37
CA ASN A 7 13.76 23.33 14.53
C ASN A 7 14.32 21.97 15.02
N PRO A 8 15.65 21.80 15.17
CA PRO A 8 16.24 20.54 15.64
C PRO A 8 15.64 20.01 16.95
N ARG A 9 15.31 20.90 17.90
CA ARG A 9 14.64 20.50 19.15
C ARG A 9 13.28 19.86 18.91
N HIS A 10 12.53 20.38 17.94
CA HIS A 10 11.22 19.82 17.60
C HIS A 10 11.33 18.43 16.95
N ILE A 11 12.45 18.15 16.25
CA ILE A 11 12.74 16.80 15.73
C ILE A 11 13.08 15.84 16.87
N GLU A 12 13.87 16.29 17.85
CA GLU A 12 14.20 15.49 19.04
C GLU A 12 12.95 15.19 19.88
N GLU A 13 12.12 16.19 20.14
CA GLU A 13 10.82 16.02 20.82
C GLU A 13 9.92 15.03 20.08
N PHE A 14 9.78 15.18 18.75
CA PHE A 14 9.00 14.25 17.94
C PHE A 14 9.51 12.81 18.06
N ARG A 15 10.83 12.61 17.96
CA ARG A 15 11.46 11.28 18.08
C ARG A 15 11.12 10.64 19.42
N ASP A 16 11.30 11.39 20.51
CA ASP A 16 11.16 10.86 21.87
C ASP A 16 9.68 10.59 22.19
N GLU A 17 8.77 11.48 21.79
CA GLU A 17 7.31 11.28 21.96
C GLU A 17 6.78 10.12 21.10
N LEU A 18 7.25 9.98 19.84
CA LEU A 18 6.85 8.86 18.99
C LEU A 18 7.36 7.53 19.54
N ALA A 19 8.61 7.49 20.04
CA ALA A 19 9.15 6.30 20.69
C ALA A 19 8.35 5.91 21.95
N GLY A 20 7.88 6.89 22.72
CA GLY A 20 6.96 6.68 23.84
C GLY A 20 5.58 6.14 23.41
N ALA A 21 5.13 6.47 22.20
CA ALA A 21 3.83 6.10 21.64
C ALA A 21 3.80 4.76 20.87
N HIS A 22 4.70 3.83 21.17
CA HIS A 22 4.84 2.53 20.51
C HIS A 22 3.58 1.64 20.44
N HIS A 23 2.51 1.97 21.16
CA HIS A 23 1.25 1.23 21.20
C HIS A 23 0.23 1.69 20.15
N ILE A 24 0.52 2.75 19.40
CA ILE A 24 -0.32 3.28 18.30
C ILE A 24 0.47 3.41 17.01
N THR A 25 -0.24 3.50 15.87
CA THR A 25 0.40 3.75 14.57
C THR A 25 0.91 5.18 14.49
N ILE A 26 1.86 5.43 13.57
CA ILE A 26 2.33 6.79 13.31
C ILE A 26 1.20 7.72 12.85
N ASP A 27 0.23 7.20 12.09
CA ASP A 27 -0.91 7.99 11.63
C ASP A 27 -1.79 8.42 12.81
N GLN A 28 -2.10 7.49 13.72
CA GLN A 28 -2.87 7.80 14.93
C GLN A 28 -2.11 8.75 15.86
N PHE A 29 -0.78 8.59 15.96
CA PHE A 29 0.06 9.51 16.73
C PHE A 29 -0.04 10.94 16.17
N LEU A 30 0.11 11.10 14.85
CA LEU A 30 0.08 12.41 14.21
C LEU A 30 -1.33 13.03 14.18
N GLN A 31 -2.39 12.21 14.13
CA GLN A 31 -3.78 12.67 14.33
C GLN A 31 -3.95 13.28 15.73
N ASN A 32 -3.48 12.59 16.76
CA ASN A 32 -3.59 13.05 18.15
C ASN A 32 -2.66 14.24 18.47
N ARG A 33 -1.61 14.45 17.68
CA ARG A 33 -0.53 15.42 17.92
C ARG A 33 -0.23 16.23 16.66
N SER A 34 -1.18 17.04 16.22
CA SER A 34 -1.05 17.85 14.99
C SER A 34 0.17 18.79 14.98
N ASN A 35 0.70 19.17 16.15
CA ASN A 35 1.96 19.92 16.24
C ASN A 35 3.15 19.19 15.58
N PHE A 36 3.13 17.85 15.57
CA PHE A 36 4.16 17.02 14.96
C PHE A 36 3.89 16.67 13.50
N GLU A 37 2.76 17.09 12.91
CA GLU A 37 2.36 16.67 11.56
C GLU A 37 3.46 16.88 10.51
N ARG A 38 4.01 18.10 10.44
CA ARG A 38 5.03 18.45 9.44
C ARG A 38 6.32 17.62 9.60
N VAL A 39 6.78 17.40 10.83
CA VAL A 39 7.99 16.60 11.08
C VAL A 39 7.73 15.12 10.89
N GLY A 40 6.53 14.64 11.24
CA GLY A 40 6.09 13.27 11.05
C GLY A 40 5.99 12.87 9.58
N LYS A 41 5.32 13.68 8.75
CA LYS A 41 5.25 13.44 7.30
C LYS A 41 6.63 13.42 6.65
N LEU A 42 7.51 14.35 7.04
CA LEU A 42 8.88 14.38 6.55
C LEU A 42 9.66 13.13 7.00
N ALA A 43 9.45 12.66 8.23
CA ALA A 43 10.06 11.45 8.74
C ALA A 43 9.56 10.19 8.00
N ILE A 44 8.26 10.09 7.72
CA ILE A 44 7.67 9.01 6.90
C ILE A 44 8.32 9.02 5.51
N ALA A 45 8.30 10.16 4.83
CA ALA A 45 8.89 10.30 3.49
C ALA A 45 10.38 9.95 3.47
N ALA A 46 11.17 10.50 4.40
CA ALA A 46 12.61 10.23 4.49
C ALA A 46 12.92 8.77 4.85
N THR A 47 12.00 8.07 5.51
CA THR A 47 12.14 6.65 5.85
C THR A 47 11.79 5.75 4.67
N LEU A 48 10.74 6.08 3.91
CA LEU A 48 10.23 5.20 2.85
C LEU A 48 10.94 5.39 1.50
N LEU A 49 11.31 6.62 1.13
CA LEU A 49 11.96 6.92 -0.15
C LEU A 49 13.20 6.02 -0.43
N PRO A 50 14.11 5.75 0.52
CA PRO A 50 15.25 4.85 0.28
C PRO A 50 14.88 3.40 -0.06
N PHE A 51 13.64 2.99 0.20
CA PHE A 51 13.15 1.66 -0.11
C PHE A 51 12.45 1.57 -1.47
N GLU A 52 12.12 2.67 -2.12
CA GLU A 52 11.56 2.64 -3.48
C GLU A 52 12.66 2.39 -4.52
N ARG A 53 13.15 1.16 -4.64
CA ARG A 53 14.22 0.83 -5.59
C ARG A 53 14.11 -0.61 -6.06
N ASP A 54 14.40 -0.86 -7.33
CA ASP A 54 14.31 -2.20 -7.96
C ASP A 54 15.03 -3.29 -7.16
N SER A 55 16.11 -2.93 -6.47
CA SER A 55 16.91 -3.85 -5.66
C SER A 55 16.14 -4.55 -4.52
N ILE A 56 15.01 -3.99 -4.08
CA ILE A 56 14.13 -4.62 -3.08
C ILE A 56 13.37 -5.82 -3.64
N PHE A 57 13.31 -5.94 -4.97
CA PHE A 57 12.67 -7.03 -5.67
C PHE A 57 13.75 -7.93 -6.28
N PRO A 58 14.13 -9.03 -5.62
CA PRO A 58 15.17 -9.92 -6.15
C PRO A 58 14.86 -10.41 -7.57
N MET A 59 13.57 -10.54 -7.92
CA MET A 59 13.12 -10.97 -9.24
C MET A 59 13.24 -9.92 -10.34
N LEU A 60 13.37 -8.62 -10.00
CA LEU A 60 13.54 -7.55 -10.99
C LEU A 60 15.02 -7.24 -11.28
N LYS A 61 15.96 -7.90 -10.58
CA LYS A 61 17.39 -7.71 -10.80
C LYS A 61 17.83 -8.27 -12.16
N PRO A 62 18.66 -7.56 -12.93
CA PRO A 62 19.18 -8.07 -14.20
C PRO A 62 19.91 -9.39 -14.03
N TRP A 63 19.68 -10.35 -14.94
CA TRP A 63 20.32 -11.67 -14.93
C TRP A 63 21.84 -11.63 -14.72
N LYS A 64 22.53 -10.65 -15.34
CA LYS A 64 23.99 -10.48 -15.22
C LYS A 64 24.49 -10.16 -13.80
N THR A 65 23.60 -9.78 -12.89
CA THR A 65 23.90 -9.53 -11.47
C THR A 65 23.62 -10.73 -10.56
N HIS A 66 23.15 -11.84 -11.14
CA HIS A 66 22.89 -13.12 -10.49
C HIS A 66 23.73 -14.26 -11.10
N PRO A 67 25.01 -14.41 -10.74
CA PRO A 67 25.82 -15.56 -11.18
C PRO A 67 25.38 -16.89 -10.55
N ASP A 68 24.65 -16.87 -9.43
CA ASP A 68 24.20 -18.07 -8.71
C ASP A 68 22.71 -18.37 -8.96
N VAL A 69 22.44 -19.02 -10.10
CA VAL A 69 21.11 -19.48 -10.56
C VAL A 69 20.57 -20.66 -9.73
N THR A 70 21.26 -21.06 -8.65
CA THR A 70 20.86 -22.22 -7.82
C THR A 70 19.87 -21.88 -6.70
N ARG A 71 19.65 -20.59 -6.38
CA ARG A 71 18.57 -20.20 -5.46
C ARG A 71 17.27 -20.02 -6.27
N GLN A 72 16.37 -20.99 -6.16
CA GLN A 72 14.93 -20.71 -6.34
C GLN A 72 14.59 -19.56 -5.38
N VAL A 73 14.50 -18.34 -5.91
CA VAL A 73 13.92 -17.22 -5.17
C VAL A 73 12.47 -17.62 -4.94
N ALA A 74 12.12 -17.90 -3.68
CA ALA A 74 10.74 -18.23 -3.34
C ALA A 74 9.83 -17.09 -3.82
N GLU A 75 8.84 -17.44 -4.64
CA GLU A 75 7.86 -16.50 -5.18
C GLU A 75 7.17 -15.76 -4.02
N GLY A 76 7.35 -14.45 -3.95
CA GLY A 76 6.64 -13.59 -3.00
C GLY A 76 5.21 -13.31 -3.47
N TRP A 77 4.38 -12.74 -2.59
CA TRP A 77 2.98 -12.48 -2.92
C TRP A 77 2.78 -11.51 -4.08
N TYR A 78 3.70 -10.54 -4.27
CA TYR A 78 3.69 -9.65 -5.44
C TYR A 78 3.77 -10.42 -6.75
N GLY A 79 4.70 -11.39 -6.85
CA GLY A 79 4.89 -12.20 -8.05
C GLY A 79 3.71 -13.11 -8.33
N TYR A 80 3.19 -13.76 -7.29
CA TYR A 80 1.99 -14.59 -7.42
C TYR A 80 0.76 -13.76 -7.82
N PHE A 81 0.59 -12.58 -7.21
CA PHE A 81 -0.49 -11.66 -7.55
C PHE A 81 -0.42 -11.21 -9.01
N ALA A 82 0.76 -10.78 -9.48
CA ALA A 82 0.96 -10.42 -10.88
C ALA A 82 0.67 -11.57 -11.85
N LYS A 83 1.06 -12.81 -11.49
CA LYS A 83 0.74 -14.01 -12.25
C LYS A 83 -0.77 -14.21 -12.38
N GLN A 84 -1.52 -14.03 -11.30
CA GLN A 84 -2.97 -14.18 -11.34
C GLN A 84 -3.65 -13.13 -12.23
N LEU A 85 -3.21 -11.87 -12.18
CA LEU A 85 -3.74 -10.82 -13.07
C LEU A 85 -3.60 -11.15 -14.56
N ASN A 86 -2.53 -11.85 -14.93
CA ASN A 86 -2.30 -12.28 -16.30
C ASN A 86 -3.18 -13.47 -16.72
N LEU A 87 -3.51 -14.36 -15.78
CA LEU A 87 -4.32 -15.56 -16.06
C LEU A 87 -5.82 -15.23 -16.10
N SER A 88 -6.28 -14.41 -15.17
CA SER A 88 -7.69 -14.13 -14.94
C SER A 88 -8.33 -13.16 -15.94
N ALA A 89 -7.53 -12.39 -16.70
CA ALA A 89 -8.06 -11.38 -17.61
C ALA A 89 -7.21 -11.20 -18.88
N SER A 90 -7.88 -11.06 -20.03
CA SER A 90 -7.22 -10.75 -21.31
C SER A 90 -6.51 -9.40 -21.33
N ASP A 91 -6.91 -8.49 -20.43
CA ASP A 91 -6.40 -7.11 -20.29
C ASP A 91 -5.73 -6.86 -18.91
N TRP A 92 -5.01 -7.84 -18.36
CA TRP A 92 -4.14 -7.69 -17.17
C TRP A 92 -4.83 -7.04 -15.95
N GLY A 93 -5.96 -7.61 -15.53
CA GLY A 93 -6.70 -7.16 -14.34
C GLY A 93 -7.62 -5.96 -14.53
N ARG A 94 -7.71 -5.37 -15.74
CA ARG A 94 -8.68 -4.29 -16.01
C ARG A 94 -10.11 -4.77 -15.76
N GLY A 95 -10.84 -4.04 -14.90
CA GLY A 95 -12.22 -4.38 -14.52
C GLY A 95 -12.34 -5.62 -13.63
N LEU A 96 -11.23 -6.26 -13.28
CA LEU A 96 -11.19 -7.43 -12.39
C LEU A 96 -11.17 -7.00 -10.91
N LEU A 97 -10.40 -5.97 -10.58
CA LEU A 97 -10.21 -5.53 -9.21
C LEU A 97 -9.97 -4.04 -9.08
N THR A 98 -10.12 -3.53 -7.87
CA THR A 98 -9.62 -2.23 -7.42
C THR A 98 -8.76 -2.46 -6.18
N ILE A 99 -7.60 -1.81 -6.11
CA ILE A 99 -6.70 -1.86 -4.95
C ILE A 99 -7.01 -0.65 -4.08
N VAL A 100 -7.30 -0.88 -2.81
CA VAL A 100 -7.40 0.17 -1.79
C VAL A 100 -6.28 -0.04 -0.79
N THR A 101 -5.39 0.93 -0.66
CA THR A 101 -4.18 0.81 0.16
C THR A 101 -4.03 1.96 1.14
N TYR A 102 -3.44 1.66 2.29
CA TYR A 102 -3.02 2.64 3.30
C TYR A 102 -1.51 2.87 3.28
N ASN A 103 -0.79 2.14 2.41
CA ASN A 103 0.65 2.32 2.26
C ASN A 103 0.93 3.61 1.48
N TYR A 104 1.96 4.33 1.92
CA TYR A 104 2.42 5.54 1.24
C TYR A 104 3.38 5.24 0.07
N ASP A 105 4.10 4.11 0.14
CA ASP A 105 5.02 3.71 -0.92
C ASP A 105 4.29 3.20 -2.17
N ARG A 106 4.99 3.26 -3.30
CA ARG A 106 4.44 2.94 -4.63
C ARG A 106 4.99 1.62 -5.16
N SER A 107 5.43 0.76 -4.24
CA SER A 107 6.22 -0.42 -4.59
C SER A 107 5.38 -1.46 -5.33
N LEU A 108 4.08 -1.56 -5.03
CA LEU A 108 3.16 -2.46 -5.71
C LEU A 108 2.93 -2.03 -7.16
N GLU A 109 2.65 -0.75 -7.40
CA GLU A 109 2.44 -0.17 -8.71
C GLU A 109 3.69 -0.32 -9.57
N HIS A 110 4.84 0.02 -8.99
CA HIS A 110 6.12 -0.15 -9.66
C HIS A 110 6.39 -1.61 -10.04
N TYR A 111 6.15 -2.54 -9.12
CA TYR A 111 6.34 -3.96 -9.40
C TYR A 111 5.41 -4.44 -10.51
N LEU A 112 4.10 -4.18 -10.40
CA LEU A 112 3.10 -4.63 -11.35
C LEU A 112 3.33 -4.04 -12.75
N PHE A 113 3.65 -2.74 -12.84
CA PHE A 113 3.97 -2.11 -14.12
C PHE A 113 5.25 -2.69 -14.75
N THR A 114 6.28 -2.96 -13.93
CA THR A 114 7.53 -3.54 -14.42
C THR A 114 7.34 -4.96 -14.94
N ILE A 115 6.55 -5.78 -14.24
CA ILE A 115 6.20 -7.13 -14.72
C ILE A 115 5.39 -7.04 -16.02
N LEU A 116 4.34 -6.21 -16.06
CA LEU A 116 3.54 -6.03 -17.27
C LEU A 116 4.41 -5.63 -18.46
N LYS A 117 5.27 -4.62 -18.31
CA LYS A 117 6.21 -4.16 -19.36
C LYS A 117 7.12 -5.29 -19.87
N SER A 118 7.44 -6.26 -19.02
CA SER A 118 8.32 -7.38 -19.36
C SER A 118 7.59 -8.54 -20.03
N THR A 119 6.25 -8.59 -19.95
CA THR A 119 5.42 -9.68 -20.48
C THR A 119 4.52 -9.24 -21.64
N CYS A 120 4.24 -7.93 -21.79
CA CYS A 120 3.49 -7.37 -22.91
C CYS A 120 4.41 -7.17 -24.14
N ASP A 121 3.97 -7.60 -25.32
CA ASP A 121 4.61 -7.26 -26.60
C ASP A 121 4.08 -5.91 -27.13
N LYS A 122 4.22 -4.86 -26.31
CA LYS A 122 3.74 -3.50 -26.60
C LYS A 122 4.73 -2.45 -26.14
N SER A 123 4.57 -1.21 -26.61
CA SER A 123 5.38 -0.10 -26.13
C SER A 123 5.15 0.19 -24.65
N PRO A 124 6.14 0.74 -23.93
CA PRO A 124 5.97 1.10 -22.51
C PRO A 124 4.76 2.00 -22.23
N GLU A 125 4.45 2.92 -23.15
CA GLU A 125 3.31 3.82 -23.08
C GLU A 125 1.97 3.09 -23.26
N GLU A 126 1.92 2.06 -24.11
CA GLU A 126 0.76 1.19 -24.26
C GLU A 126 0.56 0.31 -23.03
N CYS A 127 1.63 -0.25 -22.46
CA CYS A 127 1.54 -1.04 -21.24
C CYS A 127 1.10 -0.16 -20.05
N TRP A 128 1.47 1.12 -20.04
CA TRP A 128 0.95 2.07 -19.05
C TRP A 128 -0.56 2.31 -19.20
N LYS A 129 -1.06 2.44 -20.43
CA LYS A 129 -2.52 2.55 -20.67
C LYS A 129 -3.27 1.32 -20.16
N ILE A 130 -2.70 0.13 -20.31
CA ILE A 130 -3.26 -1.13 -19.79
C ILE A 130 -3.23 -1.12 -18.26
N PHE A 131 -2.07 -0.82 -17.66
CA PHE A 131 -1.89 -0.80 -16.21
C PHE A 131 -2.88 0.14 -15.50
N ARG A 132 -3.12 1.34 -16.07
CA ARG A 132 -4.10 2.30 -15.53
C ARG A 132 -5.55 1.77 -15.54
N GLY A 133 -5.80 0.62 -16.16
CA GLY A 133 -7.06 -0.10 -16.07
C GLY A 133 -7.31 -0.75 -14.71
N ILE A 134 -6.29 -0.86 -13.84
CA ILE A 134 -6.41 -1.27 -12.44
C ILE A 134 -6.47 -0.02 -11.57
N PRO A 135 -7.64 0.34 -10.99
CA PRO A 135 -7.72 1.47 -10.08
C PRO A 135 -6.96 1.16 -8.78
N ILE A 136 -6.14 2.11 -8.32
CA ILE A 136 -5.39 2.03 -7.07
C ILE A 136 -5.68 3.30 -6.28
N VAL A 137 -6.28 3.15 -5.11
CA VAL A 137 -6.71 4.24 -4.23
C VAL A 137 -5.86 4.23 -2.97
N HIS A 138 -5.05 5.27 -2.79
CA HIS A 138 -4.29 5.49 -1.55
C HIS A 138 -5.13 6.32 -0.58
N VAL A 139 -5.64 5.69 0.47
CA VAL A 139 -6.65 6.30 1.38
C VAL A 139 -6.12 7.57 2.04
N TYR A 140 -4.85 7.59 2.44
CA TYR A 140 -4.19 8.74 3.07
C TYR A 140 -3.10 9.37 2.16
N GLY A 141 -3.23 9.17 0.85
CA GLY A 141 -2.22 9.62 -0.12
C GLY A 141 -0.99 8.70 -0.17
N GLU A 142 -0.01 9.14 -0.93
CA GLU A 142 1.18 8.39 -1.33
C GLU A 142 2.40 9.31 -1.32
N LEU A 143 3.62 8.77 -1.46
CA LEU A 143 4.83 9.60 -1.57
C LEU A 143 4.78 10.52 -2.81
N GLY A 144 4.04 10.14 -3.84
CA GLY A 144 3.67 11.03 -4.94
C GLY A 144 3.15 10.22 -6.13
N PRO A 145 2.19 10.73 -6.92
CA PRO A 145 1.50 9.94 -7.94
C PRO A 145 2.43 9.03 -8.75
N TYR A 146 2.19 7.72 -8.76
CA TYR A 146 2.98 6.80 -9.58
C TYR A 146 2.73 7.09 -11.07
N GLN A 147 3.68 7.79 -11.72
CA GLN A 147 3.59 8.19 -13.12
C GLN A 147 4.94 7.95 -13.82
N PRO A 148 5.19 6.74 -14.37
CA PRO A 148 6.50 6.37 -14.91
C PRO A 148 6.95 7.22 -16.12
N PHE A 149 6.03 7.96 -16.73
CA PHE A 149 6.27 8.86 -17.87
C PHE A 149 5.79 10.29 -17.64
N GLY A 150 5.34 10.61 -16.41
CA GLY A 150 4.76 11.91 -16.08
C GLY A 150 5.76 12.87 -15.45
N ASP A 151 5.32 14.11 -15.29
CA ASP A 151 6.02 15.11 -14.49
C ASP A 151 5.65 14.88 -13.02
N GLY A 152 6.63 14.48 -12.19
CA GLY A 152 6.43 14.25 -10.76
C GLY A 152 7.59 13.49 -10.14
N LEU A 153 7.46 13.18 -8.86
CA LEU A 153 8.43 12.40 -8.10
C LEU A 153 8.65 11.02 -8.74
N PRO A 154 9.82 10.73 -9.35
CA PRO A 154 10.06 9.42 -9.95
C PRO A 154 10.10 8.33 -8.87
N TYR A 155 9.99 7.07 -9.27
CA TYR A 155 10.23 5.95 -8.35
C TYR A 155 11.74 5.81 -8.10
N GLY A 156 12.14 5.75 -6.84
CA GLY A 156 13.55 5.74 -6.43
C GLY A 156 14.30 7.03 -6.64
N PRO A 157 13.74 8.18 -6.20
CA PRO A 157 14.47 9.44 -6.28
C PRO A 157 15.63 9.44 -5.27
N PRO A 158 16.68 10.25 -5.48
CA PRO A 158 17.71 10.45 -4.47
C PRO A 158 17.10 10.99 -3.18
N LEU A 159 17.58 10.51 -2.02
CA LEU A 159 17.17 11.09 -0.74
C LEU A 159 17.89 12.43 -0.55
N ASP A 160 17.24 13.50 -0.96
CA ASP A 160 17.56 14.86 -0.57
C ASP A 160 16.35 15.55 0.08
N LEU A 161 16.57 16.76 0.58
CA LEU A 161 15.53 17.47 1.30
C LEU A 161 14.37 17.94 0.40
N ILE A 162 14.66 18.31 -0.85
CA ILE A 162 13.64 18.80 -1.78
C ILE A 162 12.67 17.66 -2.07
N THR A 163 13.23 16.51 -2.44
CA THR A 163 12.53 15.25 -2.68
C THR A 163 11.73 14.81 -1.46
N ALA A 164 12.34 14.81 -0.26
CA ALA A 164 11.64 14.41 0.95
C ALA A 164 10.49 15.36 1.32
N ARG A 165 10.63 16.67 1.05
CA ARG A 165 9.54 17.65 1.26
C ARG A 165 8.43 17.49 0.23
N GLU A 166 8.76 17.29 -1.04
CA GLU A 166 7.79 17.01 -2.08
C GLU A 166 6.96 15.77 -1.70
N ALA A 167 7.64 14.70 -1.29
CA ALA A 167 6.96 13.48 -0.86
C ALA A 167 6.10 13.66 0.40
N ALA A 168 6.62 14.38 1.39
CA ALA A 168 5.88 14.69 2.61
C ALA A 168 4.60 15.52 2.35
N ASN A 169 4.58 16.34 1.30
CA ASN A 169 3.40 17.13 0.93
C ASN A 169 2.29 16.27 0.28
N ASN A 170 2.63 15.10 -0.25
CA ASN A 170 1.67 14.15 -0.83
C ASN A 170 1.06 13.21 0.21
N ILE A 171 1.70 13.07 1.38
CA ILE A 171 1.18 12.33 2.53
C ILE A 171 0.08 13.15 3.20
N ARG A 172 -1.08 12.52 3.40
CA ARG A 172 -2.22 13.10 4.10
C ARG A 172 -2.44 12.39 5.43
N ILE A 173 -3.02 13.11 6.37
CA ILE A 173 -3.45 12.56 7.66
C ILE A 173 -4.92 12.92 7.79
N MET A 174 -5.72 12.01 8.36
CA MET A 174 -7.20 11.99 8.47
C MET A 174 -7.93 13.33 8.76
N HIS A 175 -7.22 14.38 9.19
CA HIS A 175 -7.77 15.71 9.43
C HIS A 175 -7.73 16.65 8.21
N GLU A 176 -7.26 16.20 7.04
CA GLU A 176 -7.24 17.03 5.84
C GLU A 176 -8.59 16.98 5.10
N ALA A 177 -9.21 18.13 4.88
CA ALA A 177 -10.53 18.26 4.22
C ALA A 177 -10.63 17.68 2.79
N LYS A 178 -9.53 17.14 2.23
CA LYS A 178 -9.50 16.39 0.97
C LYS A 178 -9.63 14.88 1.14
N ASP A 179 -9.71 14.38 2.37
CA ASP A 179 -9.86 12.95 2.67
C ASP A 179 -11.21 12.40 2.21
N GLU A 180 -12.22 13.26 2.03
CA GLU A 180 -13.52 12.84 1.50
C GLU A 180 -13.42 12.23 0.10
N GLU A 181 -12.52 12.68 -0.77
CA GLU A 181 -12.45 12.18 -2.15
C GLU A 181 -11.92 10.75 -2.20
N PHE A 182 -10.73 10.49 -1.63
CA PHE A 182 -10.14 9.15 -1.64
C PHE A 182 -10.94 8.16 -0.80
N ILE A 183 -11.47 8.59 0.35
CA ILE A 183 -12.37 7.75 1.14
C ILE A 183 -13.65 7.46 0.35
N SER A 184 -14.19 8.44 -0.40
CA SER A 184 -15.36 8.21 -1.26
C SER A 184 -15.06 7.23 -2.39
N GLN A 185 -13.90 7.34 -3.04
CA GLN A 185 -13.44 6.38 -4.06
C GLN A 185 -13.27 4.97 -3.46
N ALA A 186 -12.65 4.85 -2.29
CA ALA A 186 -12.51 3.59 -1.59
C ALA A 186 -13.87 2.98 -1.22
N LYS A 187 -14.79 3.80 -0.66
CA LYS A 187 -16.17 3.39 -0.38
C LYS A 187 -16.89 2.94 -1.65
N GLN A 188 -16.70 3.63 -2.77
CA GLN A 188 -17.29 3.25 -4.05
C GLN A 188 -16.77 1.89 -4.50
N ALA A 189 -15.45 1.67 -4.48
CA ALA A 189 -14.85 0.38 -4.82
C ALA A 189 -15.41 -0.76 -3.95
N ILE A 190 -15.54 -0.54 -2.65
CA ILE A 190 -16.14 -1.50 -1.70
C ILE A 190 -17.61 -1.78 -2.03
N ARG A 191 -18.38 -0.73 -2.35
CA ARG A 191 -19.79 -0.85 -2.75
C ARG A 191 -19.97 -1.63 -4.04
N ASP A 192 -19.04 -1.53 -4.98
CA ASP A 192 -19.16 -2.18 -6.29
C ASP A 192 -18.59 -3.61 -6.30
N ALA A 193 -17.67 -3.92 -5.39
CA ALA A 193 -17.00 -5.23 -5.35
C ALA A 193 -17.91 -6.38 -4.85
N GLU A 194 -17.91 -7.51 -5.53
CA GLU A 194 -18.56 -8.74 -5.04
C GLU A 194 -17.72 -9.45 -3.97
N VAL A 195 -16.40 -9.29 -4.02
CA VAL A 195 -15.45 -9.85 -3.07
C VAL A 195 -14.55 -8.75 -2.53
N ILE A 196 -14.44 -8.66 -1.21
CA ILE A 196 -13.53 -7.74 -0.51
C ILE A 196 -12.47 -8.60 0.18
N CYS A 197 -11.20 -8.30 -0.08
CA CYS A 197 -10.08 -9.07 0.46
C CYS A 197 -9.11 -8.17 1.22
N PHE A 198 -8.95 -8.40 2.53
CA PHE A 198 -7.98 -7.70 3.37
C PHE A 198 -6.63 -8.43 3.38
N LEU A 199 -5.59 -7.77 2.88
CA LEU A 199 -4.23 -8.32 2.78
C LEU A 199 -3.28 -7.60 3.73
N GLY A 200 -2.76 -8.30 4.75
CA GLY A 200 -1.79 -7.74 5.70
C GLY A 200 -2.30 -6.52 6.47
N PHE A 201 -3.57 -6.52 6.84
CA PHE A 201 -4.26 -5.36 7.42
C PHE A 201 -4.36 -5.43 8.94
N GLY A 202 -4.21 -4.29 9.63
CA GLY A 202 -4.25 -4.22 11.10
C GLY A 202 -5.65 -4.15 11.73
N TYR A 203 -6.70 -3.95 10.92
CA TYR A 203 -8.11 -3.86 11.35
C TYR A 203 -8.41 -2.82 12.45
N HIS A 204 -7.59 -1.78 12.58
CA HIS A 204 -7.87 -0.67 13.47
C HIS A 204 -9.19 0.02 13.08
N ARG A 205 -10.00 0.36 14.08
CA ARG A 205 -11.34 0.94 13.89
C ARG A 205 -11.28 2.23 13.09
N GLU A 206 -10.24 3.01 13.29
CA GLU A 206 -9.96 4.28 12.62
C GLU A 206 -9.83 4.11 11.10
N ASN A 207 -9.35 2.96 10.63
CA ASN A 207 -9.24 2.66 9.19
C ASN A 207 -10.49 1.94 8.65
N LEU A 208 -11.19 1.15 9.47
CA LEU A 208 -12.40 0.44 9.02
C LEU A 208 -13.64 1.33 9.02
N ALA A 209 -13.80 2.21 10.01
CA ALA A 209 -14.99 3.03 10.18
C ALA A 209 -15.25 3.96 8.97
N PRO A 210 -14.24 4.63 8.37
CA PRO A 210 -14.44 5.41 7.17
C PRO A 210 -14.89 4.57 5.98
N LEU A 211 -14.54 3.28 5.90
CA LEU A 211 -14.86 2.43 4.75
C LEU A 211 -16.29 1.86 4.78
N SER A 212 -16.97 1.92 5.93
CA SER A 212 -18.34 1.40 6.10
C SER A 212 -18.50 -0.08 5.73
N ILE A 213 -17.43 -0.88 5.89
CA ILE A 213 -17.44 -2.34 5.69
C ILE A 213 -18.12 -2.98 6.89
N GLN A 214 -18.91 -4.02 6.66
CA GLN A 214 -19.55 -4.84 7.68
C GLN A 214 -19.57 -6.31 7.22
N SER A 215 -19.56 -7.26 8.15
CA SER A 215 -19.77 -8.68 7.83
C SER A 215 -21.24 -8.92 7.43
N GLY A 216 -21.47 -9.92 6.57
CA GLY A 216 -22.81 -10.30 6.13
C GLY A 216 -23.45 -9.30 5.17
N MET A 217 -22.65 -8.45 4.51
CA MET A 217 -23.16 -7.55 3.47
C MET A 217 -23.82 -8.37 2.35
N PRO A 218 -25.07 -8.03 1.94
CA PRO A 218 -25.78 -8.81 0.93
C PRO A 218 -24.99 -8.91 -0.39
N ARG A 219 -24.84 -10.14 -0.90
CA ARG A 219 -24.14 -10.45 -2.16
C ARG A 219 -22.66 -10.06 -2.17
N LYS A 220 -22.04 -9.92 -1.00
CA LYS A 220 -20.61 -9.68 -0.87
C LYS A 220 -19.97 -10.78 -0.04
N LYS A 221 -18.74 -11.14 -0.39
CA LYS A 221 -17.88 -12.01 0.42
C LYS A 221 -16.71 -11.18 0.95
N VAL A 222 -16.55 -11.11 2.26
CA VAL A 222 -15.43 -10.39 2.89
C VAL A 222 -14.47 -11.38 3.52
N ILE A 223 -13.24 -11.44 3.01
CA ILE A 223 -12.19 -12.31 3.53
C ILE A 223 -10.96 -11.52 3.95
N GLY A 224 -10.12 -12.10 4.80
CA GLY A 224 -8.88 -11.44 5.19
C GLY A 224 -7.84 -12.30 5.86
N THR A 225 -6.60 -11.83 5.81
CA THR A 225 -5.51 -12.38 6.64
C THR A 225 -5.51 -11.74 8.03
N ALA A 226 -5.20 -12.53 9.06
CA ALA A 226 -4.96 -12.09 10.44
C ALA A 226 -3.71 -12.75 11.03
N LEU A 227 -2.67 -12.93 10.20
CA LEU A 227 -1.45 -13.64 10.59
C LEU A 227 -0.83 -13.00 11.84
N GLY A 228 -0.63 -13.82 12.87
CA GLY A 228 0.00 -13.38 14.12
C GLY A 228 -0.94 -12.68 15.10
N LEU A 229 -2.22 -12.49 14.77
CA LEU A 229 -3.23 -12.06 15.75
C LEU A 229 -3.73 -13.26 16.55
N THR A 230 -3.72 -13.13 17.87
CA THR A 230 -4.31 -14.10 18.80
C THR A 230 -5.84 -13.98 18.84
N GLU A 231 -6.55 -15.02 19.29
CA GLU A 231 -8.01 -14.98 19.43
C GLU A 231 -8.54 -13.81 20.30
N PRO A 232 -7.89 -13.46 21.45
CA PRO A 232 -8.27 -12.27 22.20
C PRO A 232 -8.11 -10.95 21.41
N GLU A 233 -7.08 -10.85 20.55
CA GLU A 233 -6.89 -9.68 19.69
C GLU A 233 -7.96 -9.58 18.61
N LYS A 234 -8.26 -10.71 17.94
CA LYS A 234 -9.35 -10.78 16.95
C LYS A 234 -10.69 -10.38 17.57
N THR A 235 -10.96 -10.85 18.80
CA THR A 235 -12.18 -10.50 19.56
C THR A 235 -12.21 -9.01 19.90
N ARG A 236 -11.08 -8.44 20.36
CA ARG A 236 -10.98 -7.01 20.72
C ARG A 236 -11.13 -6.09 19.52
N LEU A 237 -10.59 -6.49 18.38
CA LEU A 237 -10.76 -5.81 17.09
C LEU A 237 -12.15 -6.06 16.48
N ASN A 238 -12.92 -6.97 17.06
CA ASN A 238 -14.26 -7.35 16.62
C ASN A 238 -14.27 -7.77 15.13
N LEU A 239 -13.30 -8.59 14.72
CA LEU A 239 -13.12 -8.93 13.30
C LEU A 239 -14.37 -9.56 12.67
N GLN A 240 -15.12 -10.35 13.44
CA GLN A 240 -16.38 -10.96 12.99
C GLN A 240 -17.47 -9.94 12.60
N ALA A 241 -17.34 -8.67 13.00
CA ALA A 241 -18.27 -7.63 12.56
C ALA A 241 -17.92 -7.04 11.20
N TYR A 242 -16.75 -7.37 10.64
CA TYR A 242 -16.22 -6.78 9.40
C TYR A 242 -15.85 -7.83 8.35
N VAL A 243 -15.44 -9.03 8.75
CA VAL A 243 -14.88 -10.07 7.88
C VAL A 243 -15.65 -11.37 8.06
N ASP A 244 -16.09 -11.97 6.97
CA ASP A 244 -16.84 -13.23 6.96
C ASP A 244 -15.90 -14.43 7.14
N GLU A 245 -14.74 -14.42 6.47
CA GLU A 245 -13.72 -15.48 6.56
C GLU A 245 -12.36 -14.89 6.92
N ILE A 246 -11.90 -15.15 8.16
CA ILE A 246 -10.61 -14.68 8.66
C ILE A 246 -9.61 -15.85 8.75
N HIS A 247 -8.42 -15.67 8.18
CA HIS A 247 -7.40 -16.73 8.10
C HIS A 247 -6.08 -16.31 8.73
N ASP A 248 -5.47 -17.20 9.51
CA ASP A 248 -4.09 -17.06 10.03
C ASP A 248 -3.05 -17.42 8.93
N PHE A 249 -3.18 -16.76 7.77
CA PHE A 249 -2.42 -17.04 6.56
C PHE A 249 -1.50 -15.87 6.20
N THR A 250 -0.35 -16.18 5.59
CA THR A 250 0.39 -15.16 4.81
C THR A 250 -0.47 -14.70 3.64
N ILE A 251 -0.22 -13.49 3.12
CA ILE A 251 -0.90 -12.98 1.91
C ILE A 251 -0.76 -13.99 0.76
N LEU A 252 0.45 -14.50 0.52
CA LEU A 252 0.70 -15.49 -0.53
C LEU A 252 -0.17 -16.74 -0.37
N ARG A 253 -0.31 -17.26 0.85
CA ARG A 253 -1.13 -18.44 1.10
C ARG A 253 -2.61 -18.14 0.90
N LEU A 254 -3.10 -17.00 1.38
CA LEU A 254 -4.50 -16.61 1.14
C LEU A 254 -4.80 -16.56 -0.35
N LEU A 255 -3.96 -15.89 -1.15
CA LEU A 255 -4.15 -15.80 -2.59
C LEU A 255 -4.15 -17.18 -3.28
N ARG A 256 -3.31 -18.12 -2.82
CA ARG A 256 -3.24 -19.49 -3.36
C ARG A 256 -4.43 -20.37 -3.00
N ASP A 257 -4.91 -20.25 -1.77
CA ASP A 257 -5.92 -21.17 -1.23
C ASP A 257 -7.35 -20.72 -1.58
N THR A 258 -7.56 -19.44 -1.90
CA THR A 258 -8.90 -18.85 -2.10
C THR A 258 -9.23 -18.52 -3.55
N ASP A 259 -8.22 -18.44 -4.43
CA ASP A 259 -8.37 -18.13 -5.86
C ASP A 259 -9.27 -16.91 -6.15
N ILE A 260 -9.14 -15.87 -5.32
CA ILE A 260 -10.05 -14.71 -5.30
C ILE A 260 -10.09 -13.88 -6.58
N LEU A 261 -9.18 -14.13 -7.52
CA LEU A 261 -9.11 -13.44 -8.80
C LEU A 261 -9.73 -14.24 -9.95
N GLY A 262 -10.13 -15.50 -9.73
CA GLY A 262 -10.76 -16.35 -10.74
C GLY A 262 -9.77 -17.04 -11.68
#